data_AF-A0A2U1PJQ3-F1
#
_entry.id   AF-A0A2U1PJQ3-F1
#
_cell.length_a   1.000
_cell.length_b   1.000
_cell.length_c   1.000
_cell.angle_alpha   90.00
_cell.angle_beta   90.00
_cell.angle_gamma   90.00
#
_symmetry.space_group_name_H-M   'P 1'
#
loop_
_entity.id
_entity.type
_entity.pdbx_description
1 polymer ?
#
loop_
_entity_poly.entity_id
_entity_poly.type
_entity_poly.pdbx_seq_one_letter_code
_entity_poly.pdbx_strand_id
1 'polypeptide(L)'
;MHLLDANNQLMKYDTPEQILEDFYHIRLELYKQRRSARIRELKIALLLLENTAKYIGKVCKGEILMFPLKENDERCAELKEKGFQSSQSIAWMVHPVGRKVTKKEELRTGYDYLLSTPVESFSYEKMKGLEQERDEKNNEFRELTNASPKSLWLKDLDALIRQLDAEKYPSAEKRAPAKRAPDAAGPQRANKKSCM
;
A
#
# COMPACT_ATOMS: atom_id res chain seq x y z
N MET A 1 -5.17 -36.76 17.15
CA MET A 1 -4.43 -35.53 17.55
C MET A 1 -5.35 -34.66 18.38
N HIS A 2 -4.90 -34.10 19.51
CA HIS A 2 -5.73 -33.21 20.33
C HIS A 2 -5.26 -31.77 20.11
N LEU A 3 -6.14 -30.90 19.64
CA LEU A 3 -5.84 -29.49 19.32
C LEU A 3 -6.97 -28.59 19.82
N LEU A 4 -6.69 -27.30 19.95
CA LEU A 4 -7.71 -26.30 20.25
C LEU A 4 -8.35 -25.81 18.94
N ASP A 5 -9.68 -25.78 18.92
CA ASP A 5 -10.46 -25.16 17.83
C ASP A 5 -10.47 -23.62 17.96
N ALA A 6 -11.02 -22.91 16.96
CA ALA A 6 -11.21 -21.45 16.92
C ALA A 6 -11.87 -20.85 18.18
N ASN A 7 -12.68 -21.65 18.87
CA ASN A 7 -13.36 -21.26 20.11
C ASN A 7 -12.55 -21.60 21.38
N ASN A 8 -11.26 -21.96 21.24
CA ASN A 8 -10.38 -22.42 22.32
C ASN A 8 -10.89 -23.67 23.06
N GLN A 9 -11.65 -24.53 22.36
CA GLN A 9 -12.16 -25.78 22.91
C GLN A 9 -11.27 -26.95 22.49
N LEU A 10 -11.00 -27.88 23.42
CA LEU A 10 -10.17 -29.05 23.17
C LEU A 10 -10.93 -30.06 22.32
N MET A 11 -10.46 -30.27 21.09
CA MET A 11 -11.04 -31.18 20.10
C MET A 11 -10.07 -32.31 19.78
N LYS A 12 -10.62 -33.51 19.61
CA LYS A 12 -9.87 -34.67 19.12
C LYS A 12 -10.12 -34.82 17.62
N TYR A 13 -9.05 -34.75 16.84
CA TYR A 13 -9.02 -34.97 15.40
C TYR A 13 -8.48 -36.36 15.11
N ASP A 14 -9.22 -37.17 14.36
CA ASP A 14 -8.82 -38.53 14.03
C ASP A 14 -7.92 -38.58 12.80
N THR A 15 -8.09 -37.64 11.85
CA THR A 15 -7.25 -37.53 10.65
C THR A 15 -6.75 -36.09 10.44
N PRO A 16 -5.59 -35.88 9.78
CA PRO A 16 -5.08 -34.54 9.50
C PRO A 16 -5.95 -33.73 8.52
N GLU A 17 -6.76 -34.39 7.69
CA GLU A 17 -7.68 -33.73 6.75
C GLU A 17 -8.78 -32.96 7.49
N GLN A 18 -9.26 -33.47 8.63
CA GLN A 18 -10.25 -32.78 9.46
C GLN A 18 -9.70 -31.44 9.97
N ILE A 19 -8.43 -31.39 10.37
CA ILE A 19 -7.77 -30.16 10.80
C ILE A 19 -7.70 -29.15 9.64
N LEU A 20 -7.43 -29.64 8.43
CA LEU A 20 -7.31 -28.79 7.24
C LEU A 20 -8.67 -28.19 6.83
N GLU A 21 -9.76 -28.96 6.95
CA GLU A 21 -11.11 -28.50 6.64
C GLU A 21 -11.57 -27.40 7.61
N ASP A 22 -11.35 -27.57 8.91
CA ASP A 22 -11.64 -26.54 9.91
C ASP A 22 -10.78 -25.29 9.70
N PHE A 23 -9.48 -25.47 9.44
CA PHE A 23 -8.57 -24.38 9.14
C PHE A 23 -9.00 -23.57 7.91
N TYR A 24 -9.51 -24.24 6.86
CA TYR A 24 -9.91 -23.59 5.62
C TYR A 24 -10.97 -22.50 5.84
N HIS A 25 -12.01 -22.82 6.62
CA HIS A 25 -13.12 -21.90 6.88
C HIS A 25 -12.68 -20.69 7.71
N ILE A 26 -11.92 -20.92 8.78
CA ILE A 26 -11.37 -19.86 9.64
C ILE A 26 -10.48 -18.93 8.81
N ARG A 27 -9.59 -19.52 8.02
CA ARG A 27 -8.64 -18.76 7.20
C ARG A 27 -9.37 -17.90 6.19
N LEU A 28 -10.37 -18.45 5.50
CA LEU A 28 -11.15 -17.70 4.51
C LEU A 28 -11.88 -16.50 5.12
N GLU A 29 -12.43 -16.65 6.33
CA GLU A 29 -13.08 -15.56 7.05
C GLU A 29 -12.08 -14.46 7.43
N LEU A 30 -10.89 -14.83 7.90
CA LEU A 30 -9.81 -13.87 8.17
C LEU A 30 -9.40 -13.09 6.91
N TYR A 31 -9.38 -13.72 5.72
CA TYR A 31 -9.14 -13.00 4.46
C TYR A 31 -10.25 -11.99 4.13
N LYS A 32 -11.52 -12.30 4.45
CA LYS A 32 -12.62 -11.32 4.31
C LYS A 32 -12.40 -10.13 5.24
N GLN A 33 -12.09 -10.39 6.50
CA GLN A 33 -11.81 -9.35 7.49
C GLN A 33 -10.63 -8.49 7.06
N ARG A 34 -9.51 -9.12 6.65
CA ARG A 34 -8.31 -8.44 6.14
C ARG A 34 -8.62 -7.54 4.95
N ARG A 35 -9.35 -8.07 3.95
CA ARG A 35 -9.78 -7.29 2.78
C ARG A 35 -10.61 -6.08 3.21
N SER A 36 -11.58 -6.28 4.10
CA SER A 36 -12.44 -5.19 4.57
C SER A 36 -11.64 -4.10 5.31
N ALA A 37 -10.68 -4.49 6.16
CA ALA A 37 -9.82 -3.57 6.89
C ALA A 37 -8.94 -2.76 5.93
N ARG A 38 -8.32 -3.42 4.96
CA ARG A 38 -7.46 -2.76 3.98
C ARG A 38 -8.23 -1.80 3.06
N ILE A 39 -9.45 -2.15 2.67
CA ILE A 39 -10.35 -1.24 1.95
C ILE A 39 -10.65 0.01 2.78
N ARG A 40 -10.86 -0.13 4.10
CA ARG A 40 -11.10 1.02 4.99
C ARG A 40 -9.86 1.91 5.11
N GLU A 41 -8.68 1.32 5.32
CA GLU A 41 -7.40 2.04 5.36
C GLU A 41 -7.18 2.86 4.08
N LEU A 42 -7.37 2.23 2.91
CA LEU A 42 -7.21 2.91 1.62
C LEU A 42 -8.20 4.07 1.45
N LYS A 43 -9.47 3.91 1.86
CA LYS A 43 -10.45 5.00 1.83
C LYS A 43 -10.03 6.18 2.70
N ILE A 44 -9.57 5.90 3.92
CA ILE A 44 -9.09 6.96 4.83
C ILE A 44 -7.88 7.67 4.21
N ALA A 45 -6.91 6.93 3.69
CA ALA A 45 -5.73 7.49 3.04
C ALA A 45 -6.09 8.36 1.84
N LEU A 46 -7.01 7.92 0.98
CA LEU A 46 -7.48 8.70 -0.17
C LEU A 46 -8.14 10.02 0.25
N LEU A 47 -9.02 10.00 1.25
CA LEU A 47 -9.67 11.22 1.76
C LEU A 47 -8.66 12.18 2.39
N LEU A 48 -7.66 11.68 3.09
CA LEU A 48 -6.57 12.48 3.63
C LEU A 48 -5.73 13.11 2.51
N LEU A 49 -5.33 12.33 1.49
CA LEU A 49 -4.59 12.81 0.33
C LEU A 49 -5.36 13.89 -0.43
N GLU A 50 -6.67 13.70 -0.64
CA GLU A 50 -7.53 14.69 -1.28
C GLU A 50 -7.61 15.99 -0.48
N ASN A 51 -7.73 15.92 0.85
CA ASN A 51 -7.71 17.11 1.70
C ASN A 51 -6.36 17.81 1.70
N THR A 52 -5.26 17.06 1.75
CA THR A 52 -3.90 17.61 1.67
C THR A 52 -3.67 18.31 0.34
N ALA A 53 -4.08 17.69 -0.78
CA ALA A 53 -3.98 18.29 -2.11
C ALA A 53 -4.82 19.59 -2.21
N LYS A 54 -6.05 19.58 -1.68
CA LYS A 54 -6.91 20.79 -1.61
C LYS A 54 -6.26 21.88 -0.76
N TYR A 55 -5.64 21.52 0.36
CA TYR A 55 -4.99 22.46 1.27
C TYR A 55 -3.80 23.13 0.59
N ILE A 56 -2.89 22.34 0.01
CA ILE A 56 -1.73 22.86 -0.73
C ILE A 56 -2.21 23.76 -1.87
N GLY A 57 -3.21 23.33 -2.64
CA GLY A 57 -3.78 24.15 -3.71
C GLY A 57 -4.33 25.50 -3.24
N LYS A 58 -5.04 25.55 -2.11
CA LYS A 58 -5.56 26.82 -1.54
C LYS A 58 -4.45 27.70 -0.97
N VAL A 59 -3.41 27.11 -0.36
CA VAL A 59 -2.24 27.86 0.12
C VAL A 59 -1.47 28.46 -1.06
N CYS A 60 -1.23 27.71 -2.13
CA CYS A 60 -0.56 28.21 -3.33
C CYS A 60 -1.35 29.34 -4.02
N LYS A 61 -2.68 29.35 -3.92
CA LYS A 61 -3.54 30.46 -4.40
C LYS A 61 -3.56 31.68 -3.47
N GLY A 62 -2.99 31.59 -2.28
CA GLY A 62 -3.03 32.64 -1.26
C GLY A 62 -4.37 32.74 -0.50
N GLU A 63 -5.30 31.79 -0.69
CA GLU A 63 -6.58 31.75 0.06
C GLU A 63 -6.39 31.36 1.53
N ILE A 64 -5.28 30.68 1.84
CA ILE A 64 -4.89 30.26 3.18
C ILE A 64 -3.45 30.67 3.40
N LEU A 65 -3.21 31.41 4.48
CA LEU A 65 -1.86 31.72 4.91
C LEU A 65 -1.23 30.47 5.54
N MET A 66 -0.05 30.09 5.05
CA MET A 66 0.71 28.97 5.61
C MET A 66 1.21 29.28 7.03
N PHE A 67 1.63 30.52 7.27
CA PHE A 67 2.16 30.97 8.56
C PHE A 67 1.39 32.19 9.10
N PRO A 68 0.13 32.02 9.52
CA PRO A 68 -0.58 33.08 10.22
C PRO A 68 -0.09 33.15 11.66
N LEU A 69 -0.05 34.36 12.22
CA LEU A 69 0.15 34.57 13.64
C LEU A 69 -1.18 34.33 14.37
N LYS A 70 -1.52 33.06 14.59
CA LYS A 70 -2.75 32.61 15.30
C LYS A 70 -2.44 31.42 16.19
N GLU A 71 -3.25 31.23 17.22
CA GLU A 71 -3.20 29.99 18.01
C GLU A 71 -3.63 28.78 17.15
N ASN A 72 -3.13 27.60 17.49
CA ASN A 72 -3.44 26.38 16.74
C ASN A 72 -4.94 26.08 16.73
N ASP A 73 -5.65 26.31 17.84
CA ASP A 73 -7.08 26.07 17.95
C ASP A 73 -7.88 26.98 16.99
N GLU A 74 -7.52 28.26 16.88
CA GLU A 74 -8.13 29.21 15.95
C GLU A 74 -7.85 28.84 14.49
N ARG A 75 -6.63 28.38 14.22
CA ARG A 75 -6.22 27.92 12.89
C ARG A 75 -6.99 26.66 12.47
N CYS A 76 -7.17 25.71 13.38
CA CYS A 76 -8.00 24.53 13.17
C CYS A 76 -9.49 24.88 12.96
N ALA A 77 -10.00 25.91 13.66
CA ALA A 77 -11.35 26.41 13.46
C ALA A 77 -11.52 27.03 12.05
N GLU A 78 -10.55 27.82 11.58
CA GLU A 78 -10.55 28.38 10.22
C GLU A 78 -10.54 27.28 9.15
N LEU A 79 -9.72 26.23 9.34
CA LEU A 79 -9.70 25.09 8.42
C LEU A 79 -11.04 24.35 8.39
N LYS A 80 -11.69 24.20 9.54
CA LYS A 80 -13.02 23.60 9.63
C LYS A 80 -14.07 24.43 8.90
N GLU A 81 -14.04 25.76 9.04
CA GLU A 81 -14.94 26.69 8.35
C GLU A 81 -14.71 26.68 6.83
N LYS A 82 -13.45 26.58 6.39
CA LYS A 82 -13.05 26.46 4.98
C LYS A 82 -13.36 25.09 4.35
N GLY A 83 -13.97 24.18 5.10
CA GLY A 83 -14.47 22.89 4.64
C GLY A 83 -13.44 21.76 4.64
N PHE A 84 -12.31 21.91 5.32
CA PHE A 84 -11.37 20.79 5.52
C PHE A 84 -11.92 19.82 6.56
N GLN A 85 -11.64 18.53 6.38
CA GLN A 85 -12.06 17.52 7.34
C GLN A 85 -10.90 17.18 8.27
N SER A 86 -11.21 16.97 9.55
CA SER A 86 -10.23 16.42 10.48
C SER A 86 -9.93 14.96 10.17
N SER A 87 -8.72 14.52 10.49
CA SER A 87 -8.32 13.12 10.36
C SER A 87 -9.22 12.18 11.18
N GLN A 88 -9.66 12.59 12.37
CA GLN A 88 -10.57 11.78 13.18
C GLN A 88 -12.00 11.75 12.62
N SER A 89 -12.48 12.83 11.99
CA SER A 89 -13.77 12.84 11.29
C SER A 89 -13.77 11.91 10.09
N ILE A 90 -12.68 11.92 9.30
CA ILE A 90 -12.48 10.99 8.17
C ILE A 90 -12.48 9.55 8.68
N ALA A 91 -11.70 9.25 9.72
CA ALA A 91 -11.63 7.91 10.30
C ALA A 91 -13.01 7.43 10.80
N TRP A 92 -13.74 8.29 11.52
CA TRP A 92 -15.09 7.99 12.01
C TRP A 92 -16.10 7.75 10.89
N MET A 93 -16.02 8.51 9.79
CA MET A 93 -16.89 8.36 8.63
C MET A 93 -16.71 7.01 7.94
N VAL A 94 -15.46 6.54 7.81
CA VAL A 94 -15.15 5.26 7.14
C VAL A 94 -15.39 4.06 8.06
N HIS A 95 -15.13 4.22 9.35
CA HIS A 95 -15.28 3.16 10.33
C HIS A 95 -15.70 3.72 11.70
N PRO A 96 -17.00 3.74 12.01
CA PRO A 96 -17.53 4.28 13.25
C PRO A 96 -17.36 3.29 14.41
N VAL A 97 -16.11 2.93 14.71
CA VAL A 97 -15.75 2.04 15.82
C VAL A 97 -14.83 2.79 16.78
N GLY A 98 -15.19 2.78 18.06
CA GLY A 98 -14.48 3.48 19.12
C GLY A 98 -15.24 4.67 19.70
N ARG A 99 -14.55 5.48 20.50
CA ARG A 99 -15.12 6.69 21.10
C ARG A 99 -15.24 7.78 20.04
N LYS A 100 -16.44 8.35 19.89
CA LYS A 100 -16.62 9.57 19.10
C LYS A 100 -15.82 10.71 19.74
N VAL A 101 -14.88 11.25 18.97
CA VAL A 101 -14.00 12.34 19.41
C VAL A 101 -14.84 13.58 19.73
N THR A 102 -14.53 14.25 20.84
CA THR A 102 -15.21 15.49 21.22
C THR A 102 -14.80 16.64 20.28
N LYS A 103 -15.64 17.67 20.14
CA LYS A 103 -15.31 18.85 19.31
C LYS A 103 -13.97 19.49 19.71
N LYS A 104 -13.63 19.48 21.00
CA LYS A 104 -12.39 20.06 21.51
C LYS A 104 -11.16 19.24 21.13
N GLU A 105 -11.25 17.91 21.23
CA GLU A 105 -10.17 17.01 20.78
C GLU A 105 -9.97 17.09 19.26
N GLU A 106 -11.05 17.19 18.49
CA GLU A 106 -11.01 17.35 17.04
C GLU A 106 -10.29 18.64 16.62
N LEU A 107 -10.55 19.76 17.31
CA LEU A 107 -9.87 21.03 17.06
C LEU A 107 -8.38 21.00 17.43
N ARG A 108 -8.01 20.24 18.47
CA ARG A 108 -6.63 20.21 18.96
C ARG A 108 -5.69 19.39 18.07
N THR A 109 -6.13 18.24 17.56
CA THR A 109 -5.25 17.29 16.86
C THR A 109 -5.77 16.85 15.49
N GLY A 110 -6.92 17.36 15.06
CA GLY A 110 -7.57 16.85 13.86
C GLY A 110 -6.99 17.32 12.56
N TYR A 111 -6.34 18.48 12.56
CA TYR A 111 -5.78 19.09 11.36
C TYR A 111 -4.24 19.03 11.33
N ASP A 112 -3.62 18.35 12.28
CA ASP A 112 -2.15 18.24 12.41
C ASP A 112 -1.50 17.72 11.12
N TYR A 113 -2.18 16.83 10.40
CA TYR A 113 -1.72 16.29 9.12
C TYR A 113 -1.62 17.34 8.00
N LEU A 114 -2.44 18.40 8.06
CA LEU A 114 -2.37 19.55 7.14
C LEU A 114 -1.35 20.57 7.64
N LEU A 115 -1.36 20.84 8.95
CA LEU A 115 -0.51 21.87 9.55
C LEU A 115 0.98 21.49 9.57
N SER A 116 1.26 20.19 9.68
CA SER A 116 2.63 19.64 9.65
C SER A 116 3.16 19.42 8.24
N THR A 117 2.45 19.90 7.20
CA THR A 117 2.91 19.79 5.81
C THR A 117 4.19 20.61 5.62
N PRO A 118 5.29 20.00 5.18
CA PRO A 118 6.56 20.72 4.99
C PRO A 118 6.46 21.74 3.85
N VAL A 119 7.23 22.82 3.94
CA VAL A 119 7.25 23.92 2.93
C VAL A 119 7.64 23.41 1.54
N GLU A 120 8.41 22.33 1.46
CA GLU A 120 8.80 21.69 0.19
C GLU A 120 7.62 21.10 -0.58
N SER A 121 6.53 20.76 0.12
CA SER A 121 5.30 20.22 -0.49
C SER A 121 4.54 21.22 -1.34
N PHE A 122 4.86 22.52 -1.24
CA PHE A 122 4.22 23.59 -2.01
C PHE A 122 4.94 23.86 -3.34
N SER A 123 5.46 22.80 -3.95
CA SER A 123 6.09 22.81 -5.27
C SER A 123 5.23 22.05 -6.29
N TYR A 124 5.39 22.39 -7.58
CA TYR A 124 4.69 21.69 -8.66
C TYR A 124 5.00 20.19 -8.67
N GLU A 125 6.26 19.82 -8.43
CA GLU A 125 6.72 18.43 -8.39
C GLU A 125 6.03 17.63 -7.28
N LYS A 126 5.88 18.20 -6.08
CA LYS A 126 5.19 17.53 -4.97
C LYS A 126 3.69 17.46 -5.17
N MET A 127 3.07 18.47 -5.76
CA MET A 127 1.66 18.39 -6.14
C MET A 127 1.41 17.26 -7.14
N LYS A 128 2.27 17.15 -8.17
CA LYS A 128 2.22 16.03 -9.13
C LYS A 128 2.47 14.68 -8.45
N GLY A 129 3.40 14.63 -7.49
CA GLY A 129 3.66 13.42 -6.70
C GLY A 129 2.45 12.99 -5.87
N LEU A 130 1.74 13.93 -5.24
CA LEU A 130 0.50 13.64 -4.51
C LEU A 130 -0.62 13.14 -5.42
N GLU A 131 -0.71 13.66 -6.64
CA GLU A 131 -1.67 13.15 -7.64
C GLU A 131 -1.34 11.71 -8.05
N GLN A 132 -0.05 11.41 -8.27
CA GLN A 132 0.41 10.05 -8.56
C GLN A 132 0.11 9.11 -7.39
N GLU A 133 0.44 9.49 -6.16
CA GLU A 133 0.15 8.69 -4.97
C GLU A 133 -1.36 8.43 -4.81
N ARG A 134 -2.18 9.46 -5.03
CA ARG A 134 -3.64 9.31 -5.03
C ARG A 134 -4.09 8.30 -6.09
N ASP A 135 -3.55 8.38 -7.30
CA ASP A 135 -3.94 7.50 -8.40
C ASP A 135 -3.50 6.05 -8.15
N GLU A 136 -2.30 5.85 -7.61
CA GLU A 136 -1.81 4.54 -7.14
C GLU A 136 -2.73 3.96 -6.07
N LYS A 137 -3.07 4.74 -5.03
CA LYS A 137 -3.97 4.29 -3.96
C LYS A 137 -5.38 4.01 -4.47
N ASN A 138 -5.86 4.78 -5.45
CA ASN A 138 -7.15 4.53 -6.10
C ASN A 138 -7.13 3.24 -6.92
N ASN A 139 -6.02 2.95 -7.60
CA ASN A 139 -5.84 1.70 -8.33
C ASN A 139 -5.79 0.51 -7.36
N GLU A 140 -4.98 0.58 -6.30
CA GLU A 140 -4.96 -0.43 -5.22
C GLU A 140 -6.37 -0.65 -4.64
N PHE A 141 -7.11 0.44 -4.40
CA PHE A 141 -8.48 0.37 -3.89
C PHE A 141 -9.43 -0.36 -4.85
N ARG A 142 -9.37 -0.06 -6.15
CA ARG A 142 -10.17 -0.71 -7.20
C ARG A 142 -9.83 -2.18 -7.33
N GLU A 143 -8.55 -2.51 -7.39
CA GLU A 143 -8.06 -3.89 -7.46
C GLU A 143 -8.54 -4.71 -6.27
N LEU A 144 -8.40 -4.18 -5.06
CA LEU A 144 -8.80 -4.87 -3.84
C LEU A 144 -10.33 -5.01 -3.71
N THR A 145 -11.08 -4.01 -4.21
CA THR A 145 -12.54 -4.07 -4.27
C THR A 145 -13.01 -5.13 -5.27
N ASN A 146 -12.29 -5.34 -6.38
CA ASN A 146 -12.63 -6.38 -7.35
C ASN A 146 -12.09 -7.77 -6.96
N ALA A 147 -11.05 -7.84 -6.14
CA ALA A 147 -10.47 -9.09 -5.68
C ALA A 147 -11.42 -9.83 -4.73
N SER A 148 -11.51 -11.15 -4.89
CA SER A 148 -12.20 -12.03 -3.94
C SER A 148 -11.25 -12.47 -2.82
N PRO A 149 -11.75 -12.76 -1.60
CA PRO A 149 -10.93 -13.32 -0.52
C PRO A 149 -10.15 -14.57 -0.95
N LYS A 150 -10.78 -15.44 -1.77
CA LYS A 150 -10.14 -16.63 -2.33
C LYS A 150 -8.97 -16.25 -3.26
N SER A 151 -9.17 -15.29 -4.16
CA SER A 151 -8.10 -14.84 -5.06
C SER A 151 -6.92 -14.21 -4.31
N LEU A 152 -7.18 -13.47 -3.22
CA LEU A 152 -6.13 -12.92 -2.37
C LEU A 152 -5.34 -14.02 -1.68
N TRP A 153 -6.03 -15.07 -1.20
CA TRP A 153 -5.37 -16.20 -0.58
C TRP A 153 -4.52 -16.98 -1.59
N LEU A 154 -5.02 -17.24 -2.79
CA LEU A 154 -4.25 -17.90 -3.84
C LEU A 154 -2.98 -17.11 -4.21
N LYS A 155 -3.08 -15.78 -4.35
CA LYS A 155 -1.91 -14.92 -4.60
C LYS A 155 -0.85 -15.03 -3.50
N ASP A 156 -1.28 -15.07 -2.23
CA ASP A 156 -0.36 -15.21 -1.10
C ASP A 156 0.29 -16.60 -1.06
N LEU A 157 -0.45 -17.65 -1.44
CA LEU A 157 0.10 -19.01 -1.56
C LEU A 157 1.10 -19.13 -2.71
N ASP A 158 0.81 -18.54 -3.87
CA ASP A 158 1.74 -18.51 -5.00
C ASP A 158 3.03 -17.76 -4.64
N ALA A 159 2.91 -16.65 -3.91
CA ALA A 159 4.05 -15.89 -3.41
C ALA A 159 4.88 -16.72 -2.42
N LEU A 160 4.22 -17.44 -1.50
CA LEU A 160 4.88 -18.32 -0.54
C LEU A 160 5.62 -19.47 -1.24
N ILE A 161 4.99 -20.13 -2.20
CA ILE A 161 5.61 -21.23 -2.98
C ILE A 161 6.87 -20.72 -3.69
N ARG A 162 6.78 -19.57 -4.37
CA ARG A 162 7.94 -18.95 -5.05
C ARG A 162 9.11 -18.69 -4.10
N GLN A 163 8.82 -18.19 -2.90
CA GLN A 163 9.87 -17.93 -1.89
C GLN A 163 10.48 -19.23 -1.37
N LEU A 164 9.67 -20.25 -1.10
CA LEU A 164 10.15 -21.57 -0.66
C LEU A 164 11.00 -22.26 -1.74
N ASP A 165 10.63 -22.11 -3.01
CA ASP A 165 11.40 -22.65 -4.13
C ASP A 165 12.76 -21.95 -4.28
N ALA A 166 12.79 -20.62 -4.13
CA ALA A 166 14.03 -19.84 -4.16
C ALA A 166 14.99 -20.23 -3.00
N GLU A 167 14.45 -20.51 -1.81
CA GLU A 167 15.24 -20.97 -0.66
C GLU A 167 15.78 -22.39 -0.85
N LYS A 168 14.95 -23.31 -1.36
CA LYS A 168 15.36 -24.71 -1.59
C LYS A 168 16.31 -24.88 -2.78
N TYR A 169 16.19 -24.03 -3.80
CA TYR A 169 16.98 -24.11 -5.04
C TYR A 169 17.64 -22.78 -5.40
N PRO A 170 18.59 -22.27 -4.59
CA PRO A 170 19.23 -20.96 -4.79
C PRO A 170 20.10 -20.87 -6.06
N SER A 171 20.26 -21.95 -6.81
CA SER A 171 21.14 -22.07 -7.98
C SER A 171 20.41 -22.08 -9.33
N ALA A 172 19.07 -22.03 -9.38
CA ALA A 172 18.33 -22.06 -10.64
C ALA A 172 18.42 -20.74 -11.45
N GLU A 173 18.59 -19.58 -10.78
CA GLU A 173 18.69 -18.28 -11.47
C GLU A 173 20.12 -17.93 -11.95
N LYS A 174 21.17 -18.62 -11.48
CA LYS A 174 22.55 -18.33 -11.90
C LYS A 174 22.96 -19.03 -13.20
N ARG A 175 22.08 -19.82 -13.82
CA ARG A 175 22.33 -20.45 -15.13
C ARG A 175 21.57 -19.73 -16.24
N ALA A 176 21.85 -18.45 -16.42
CA ALA A 176 21.66 -17.83 -17.74
C ALA A 176 22.59 -18.52 -18.75
N PRO A 177 22.15 -18.73 -20.00
CA PRO A 177 22.86 -19.58 -20.95
C PRO A 177 24.22 -18.97 -21.29
N ALA A 178 25.27 -19.79 -21.26
CA ALA A 178 26.57 -19.40 -21.78
C ALA A 178 26.37 -18.86 -23.20
N LYS A 179 26.60 -17.55 -23.38
CA LYS A 179 26.65 -16.91 -24.69
C LYS A 179 27.72 -17.64 -25.48
N ARG A 180 27.31 -18.50 -26.42
CA ARG A 180 28.23 -19.02 -27.45
C ARG A 180 28.67 -17.80 -28.26
N ALA A 181 29.97 -17.49 -28.20
CA ALA A 181 30.57 -16.51 -29.08
C ALA A 181 30.43 -17.01 -30.54
N PRO A 182 30.14 -16.14 -31.51
CA PRO A 182 30.28 -16.50 -32.91
C PRO A 182 31.78 -16.49 -33.23
N ASP A 183 32.35 -17.64 -33.60
CA ASP A 183 33.69 -17.68 -34.17
C ASP A 183 33.66 -16.92 -35.50
N ALA A 184 34.27 -15.74 -35.47
CA ALA A 184 34.42 -14.86 -36.61
C ALA A 184 35.44 -15.42 -37.59
N ALA A 185 35.04 -15.37 -38.86
CA ALA A 185 35.79 -15.57 -40.09
C ALA A 185 37.32 -15.34 -40.02
N GLY A 186 38.04 -16.28 -40.63
CA GLY A 186 39.50 -16.30 -40.69
C GLY A 186 40.14 -15.18 -41.53
N PRO A 187 41.47 -15.02 -41.44
CA PRO A 187 42.17 -14.01 -42.23
C PRO A 187 42.67 -14.58 -43.56
N GLN A 188 42.14 -14.05 -44.67
CA GLN A 188 42.87 -14.01 -45.94
C GLN A 188 44.04 -13.02 -45.81
N ARG A 189 45.25 -13.45 -46.18
CA ARG A 189 46.29 -12.53 -46.65
C ARG A 189 46.98 -13.11 -47.87
N ALA A 190 46.77 -12.41 -48.98
CA ALA A 190 47.38 -12.68 -50.27
C ALA A 190 48.80 -12.07 -50.33
N ASN A 191 49.69 -12.86 -50.93
CA ASN A 191 50.67 -12.50 -51.95
C ASN A 191 51.97 -11.75 -51.57
N LYS A 192 53.14 -12.35 -51.89
CA LYS A 192 53.98 -11.97 -53.06
C LYS A 192 55.34 -12.70 -53.13
N LYS A 193 55.70 -13.09 -54.38
CA LYS A 193 57.06 -13.17 -55.01
C LYS A 193 57.88 -14.42 -54.67
N SER A 194 58.72 -15.01 -55.52
CA SER A 194 59.05 -14.92 -56.96
C SER A 194 60.18 -15.94 -57.22
N CYS A 195 60.28 -16.48 -58.43
CA CYS A 195 61.47 -17.09 -59.08
C CYS A 195 62.34 -18.10 -58.30
N MET A 196 62.40 -19.36 -58.76
CA MET A 196 63.33 -19.84 -59.81
C MET A 196 62.80 -21.15 -60.38
#